data_AF-A0AA88J8I8-F1
#
_entry.id   AF-A0AA88J8I8-F1
#
_cell.length_a   1.000
_cell.length_b   1.000
_cell.length_c   1.000
_cell.angle_alpha   90.00
_cell.angle_beta   90.00
_cell.angle_gamma   90.00
#
_symmetry.space_group_name_H-M   'P 1'
#
loop_
_entity.id
_entity.type
_entity.pdbx_description
1 polymer ?
#
loop_
_entity_poly.entity_id
_entity_poly.type
_entity_poly.pdbx_seq_one_letter_code
_entity_poly.pdbx_strand_id
1 'polypeptide(L)' 'MALIWAVVAVLIAVFLVLQGKLWKSEEEKKKLPPGPKGFPLFGSLHLLGKFPHHDLQKLAKQYGPIMHMRLGLIPTIVV' A
#
# COMPACT_ATOMS: atom_id res chain seq x y z
N MET A 1 7.04 26.61 23.45
CA MET A 1 7.20 26.67 21.97
C MET A 1 8.21 25.65 21.46
N ALA A 2 9.48 25.67 21.88
CA ALA A 2 10.49 24.70 21.42
C ALA A 2 10.14 23.22 21.72
N LEU A 3 9.60 22.94 22.91
CA LEU A 3 9.17 21.58 23.29
C LEU A 3 8.04 21.03 22.41
N ILE A 4 7.15 21.90 21.91
CA ILE A 4 6.02 21.48 21.05
C ILE A 4 6.56 20.98 19.71
N TRP A 5 7.49 21.73 19.10
CA TRP A 5 8.14 21.32 17.86
C TRP A 5 8.96 20.04 18.01
N ALA A 6 9.63 19.85 19.16
CA ALA A 6 10.36 18.62 19.44
C ALA A 6 9.42 17.39 19.50
N VAL A 7 8.27 17.52 20.18
CA VAL A 7 7.27 16.43 20.25
C VAL A 7 6.68 16.13 18.87
N VAL A 8 6.36 17.16 18.07
CA VAL A 8 5.84 16.99 16.70
C VAL A 8 6.87 16.28 15.81
N ALA A 9 8.14 16.66 15.87
CA ALA A 9 9.20 16.02 15.10
C ALA A 9 9.38 14.54 15.46
N VAL A 10 9.30 14.20 16.75
CA VAL A 10 9.38 12.81 17.22
C VAL A 10 8.18 11.99 16.72
N LEU A 11 6.96 12.53 16.79
CA LEU A 11 5.77 11.84 16.29
C LEU A 11 5.85 11.56 14.79
N ILE A 12 6.33 12.52 14.00
CA ILE A 12 6.53 12.35 12.55
C ILE A 12 7.60 11.28 12.29
N ALA A 13 8.73 11.31 13.00
CA ALA A 13 9.79 10.32 12.85
C ALA A 13 9.28 8.90 13.17
N VAL A 14 8.53 8.74 14.26
CA VAL A 14 7.91 7.46 14.63
C VAL A 14 6.93 6.98 13.54
N PHE A 15 6.09 7.89 13.02
CA PHE A 15 5.16 7.56 11.94
C PHE A 15 5.88 7.09 10.66
N LEU A 16 6.95 7.78 10.26
CA LEU A 16 7.75 7.41 9.09
C LEU A 16 8.45 6.04 9.26
N VAL A 17 8.98 5.75 10.45
CA VAL A 17 9.60 4.45 10.76
C VAL A 17 8.57 3.32 10.73
N LEU A 18 7.36 3.55 11.27
CA LEU A 18 6.27 2.57 11.23
C LEU A 18 5.82 2.27 9.78
N GLN A 19 5.65 3.30 8.95
CA GLN A 19 5.33 3.15 7.53
C GLN A 19 6.40 2.35 6.78
N GLY A 20 7.69 2.68 7.00
CA GLY A 20 8.81 1.99 6.36
C GLY A 20 8.89 0.50 6.70
N LYS A 21 8.67 0.11 7.97
CA LYS A 21 8.64 -1.30 8.38
C LYS A 21 7.46 -2.06 7.78
N LEU A 22 6.28 -1.43 7.74
CA LEU A 22 5.06 -2.07 7.23
C LEU A 22 5.11 -2.28 5.71
N TRP A 23 5.71 -1.36 4.96
CA TRP A 23 5.90 -1.50 3.52
C TRP A 23 6.97 -2.53 3.13
N LYS A 24 8.02 -2.70 3.95
CA LYS A 24 9.11 -3.64 3.64
C LYS A 24 8.68 -5.11 3.71
N SER A 25 7.66 -5.43 4.51
CA SER A 25 7.22 -6.82 4.74
C SER A 25 6.51 -7.48 3.55
N GLU A 26 6.07 -6.72 2.54
CA GLU A 26 5.38 -7.25 1.36
C GLU A 26 6.35 -7.71 0.26
N GLU A 27 7.52 -7.07 0.12
CA GLU A 27 8.49 -7.38 -0.94
C GLU A 27 9.26 -8.70 -0.69
N GLU A 28 9.32 -9.19 0.56
CA GLU A 28 10.14 -10.37 0.90
C GLU A 28 9.52 -11.73 0.55
N LYS A 29 8.27 -11.80 0.07
CA LYS A 29 7.68 -13.06 -0.41
C LYS A 29 7.97 -13.26 -1.89
N LYS A 30 9.16 -13.82 -2.16
CA LYS A 30 9.85 -14.04 -3.45
C LYS A 30 9.09 -14.66 -4.65
N LYS A 31 7.75 -14.77 -4.69
CA LYS A 31 6.99 -15.29 -5.84
C LYS A 31 5.58 -14.70 -6.02
N LEU A 32 5.30 -13.50 -5.50
CA LEU A 32 4.02 -12.85 -5.78
C LEU A 32 4.02 -12.24 -7.19
N PRO A 33 2.89 -12.28 -7.91
CA PRO A 33 2.76 -11.56 -9.17
C PRO A 33 2.96 -10.05 -8.94
N PRO A 34 3.36 -9.30 -9.98
CA PRO A 34 3.53 -7.85 -9.88
C PRO A 34 2.23 -7.17 -9.41
N GLY A 35 2.33 -6.04 -8.72
CA GLY A 35 1.14 -5.29 -8.35
C GLY A 35 1.41 -4.04 -7.51
N PRO A 36 0.40 -3.18 -7.35
CA PRO A 36 0.57 -1.89 -6.70
C PRO A 36 0.73 -2.04 -5.17
N LYS A 37 1.72 -1.32 -4.63
CA LYS A 37 1.97 -1.26 -3.19
C LYS A 37 0.83 -0.51 -2.49
N GLY A 38 0.18 -1.20 -1.55
CA GLY A 38 -0.89 -0.64 -0.74
C GLY A 38 -0.40 -0.03 0.57
N PHE A 39 -1.24 0.77 1.22
CA PHE A 39 -1.01 1.20 2.60
C PHE A 39 -1.11 0.01 3.57
N PRO A 40 -0.47 0.08 4.74
CA PRO A 40 -0.47 -1.02 5.72
C PRO A 40 -1.87 -1.51 6.13
N LEU A 41 -2.83 -0.59 6.28
CA LEU A 41 -4.18 -0.88 6.79
C LEU A 41 -5.25 -0.89 5.70
N PHE A 42 -5.19 0.07 4.77
CA PHE A 42 -6.16 0.17 3.67
C PHE A 42 -5.76 -0.66 2.44
N GLY A 43 -4.53 -1.16 2.40
CA GLY A 43 -3.99 -1.78 1.21
C GLY A 43 -4.04 -0.81 0.03
N SER A 44 -4.32 -1.37 -1.13
CA SER A 44 -4.46 -0.71 -2.42
C SER A 44 -5.90 -0.20 -2.67
N LEU A 45 -6.78 -0.20 -1.67
CA LEU A 45 -8.18 0.26 -1.81
C LEU A 45 -8.29 1.71 -2.27
N HIS A 46 -7.30 2.54 -1.95
CA HIS A 46 -7.26 3.94 -2.38
C HIS A 46 -7.15 4.09 -3.91
N LEU A 47 -6.81 3.03 -4.64
CA LEU A 47 -6.76 3.00 -6.10
C LEU A 47 -8.11 2.66 -6.74
N LEU A 48 -9.07 2.15 -5.95
CA LEU A 48 -10.40 1.78 -6.42
C LEU A 48 -11.36 2.94 -6.12
N GLY A 49 -11.93 3.50 -7.18
CA GLY A 49 -12.95 4.54 -7.09
C GLY A 49 -14.36 3.98 -7.21
N LYS A 50 -15.27 4.81 -7.74
CA LYS A 50 -16.68 4.48 -7.95
C LYS A 50 -16.90 3.27 -8.88
N PHE A 51 -15.95 3.02 -9.78
CA PHE A 51 -16.04 1.96 -10.79
C PHE A 51 -14.81 1.05 -10.72
N PRO A 52 -14.77 0.11 -9.74
CA PRO A 52 -13.58 -0.69 -9.46
C PRO A 52 -13.14 -1.55 -10.66
N HIS A 53 -14.07 -1.99 -11.50
CA HIS A 53 -13.75 -2.75 -12.72
C HIS A 53 -12.90 -1.95 -13.72
N HIS A 54 -13.18 -0.64 -13.89
CA HIS A 54 -12.39 0.21 -14.79
C HIS A 54 -11.03 0.51 -14.18
N ASP A 55 -10.97 0.73 -12.86
CA ASP A 55 -9.71 0.99 -12.17
C ASP A 55 -8.80 -0.25 -12.15
N LEU A 56 -9.37 -1.44 -11.93
CA LEU A 56 -8.67 -2.72 -12.06
C LEU A 56 -8.19 -2.96 -13.50
N GLN A 57 -8.98 -2.59 -14.51
CA GLN A 57 -8.53 -2.68 -15.91
C GLN A 57 -7.34 -1.76 -16.18
N LYS A 58 -7.32 -0.53 -15.64
CA LYS A 58 -6.18 0.37 -15.77
C LYS A 58 -4.93 -0.20 -15.08
N LEU A 59 -5.11 -0.78 -13.89
CA LEU A 59 -4.04 -1.45 -13.17
C LEU A 59 -3.52 -2.68 -13.91
N ALA A 60 -4.39 -3.47 -14.54
CA ALA A 60 -4.00 -4.63 -15.35
C ALA A 60 -3.19 -4.21 -16.59
N LYS A 61 -3.46 -3.04 -17.18
CA LYS A 61 -2.63 -2.47 -18.25
C LYS A 61 -1.22 -2.11 -17.78
N GLN A 62 -1.02 -1.81 -16.50
CA GLN A 62 0.27 -1.41 -15.93
C GLN A 62 1.05 -2.58 -15.35
N TYR A 63 0.40 -3.48 -14.61
CA TYR A 63 1.02 -4.58 -13.88
C TYR A 63 0.87 -5.93 -14.57
N GLY A 64 -0.02 -6.05 -15.56
CA GLY A 64 -0.32 -7.28 -16.28
C GLY A 64 -1.66 -7.91 -15.88
N PRO A 65 -2.08 -8.96 -16.60
CA PRO A 65 -3.39 -9.61 -16.41
C PRO A 65 -3.52 -10.32 -15.06
N ILE A 66 -2.41 -10.76 -14.46
CA ILE A 66 -2.39 -11.39 -13.14
C ILE A 66 -1.57 -10.50 -12.22
N MET A 67 -2.22 -9.90 -11.23
CA MET A 67 -1.57 -8.98 -10.30
C MET A 67 -1.96 -9.22 -8.85
N HIS A 68 -1.05 -8.90 -7.93
CA HIS A 68 -1.28 -8.97 -6.48
C HIS A 68 -1.63 -7.60 -5.90
N MET A 69 -2.70 -7.51 -5.11
CA MET A 69 -3.12 -6.29 -4.43
C MET A 69 -3.63 -6.58 -3.03
N ARG A 70 -3.54 -5.61 -2.13
CA ARG A 70 -4.20 -5.70 -0.81
C ARG A 70 -5.51 -4.94 -0.84
N LEU A 71 -6.62 -5.58 -0.47
CA LEU A 71 -7.89 -4.90 -0.25
C LEU A 71 -8.08 -4.76 1.26
N GLY A 72 -7.65 -3.63 1.82
CA GLY A 72 -7.53 -3.47 3.28
C GLY A 72 -6.39 -4.33 3.82
N LEU A 73 -6.72 -5.22 4.75
CA LEU A 73 -5.81 -6.20 5.33
C LEU A 73 -5.76 -7.53 4.55
N ILE A 74 -6.56 -7.66 3.49
CA ILE A 74 -6.73 -8.93 2.75
C ILE A 74 -5.83 -8.92 1.50
N PRO A 75 -4.78 -9.77 1.43
CA PRO A 75 -4.03 -9.96 0.19
C PRO A 75 -4.88 -10.71 -0.84
N THR A 76 -4.97 -10.16 -2.04
CA THR A 76 -5.87 -10.60 -3.11
C THR A 76 -5.11 -10.71 -4.42
N ILE A 77 -5.36 -11.77 -5.19
CA ILE A 77 -4.86 -11.91 -6.56
C ILE A 77 -6.01 -11.59 -7.50
N VAL A 78 -5.77 -10.67 -8.43
CA VAL A 78 -6.72 -10.27 -9.47
C VAL A 78 -6.30 -10.97 -10.78
N VAL A 79 -7.27 -11.57 -11.48
CA VAL A 79 -7.12 -12.35 -12.72
C VAL A 79 -8.13 -11.86 -13.74
#